data_AF-A0A0T5PM67-F1
#
_entry.id   AF-A0A0T5PM67-F1
#
_cell.length_a   1.000
_cell.length_b   1.000
_cell.length_c   1.000
_cell.angle_alpha   90.00
_cell.angle_beta   90.00
_cell.angle_gamma   90.00
#
_symmetry.space_group_name_H-M   'P 1'
#
loop_
_entity.id
_entity.type
_entity.pdbx_description
1 polymer ?
#
loop_
_entity_poly.entity_id
_entity_poly.type
_entity_poly.pdbx_seq_one_letter_code
_entity_poly.pdbx_strand_id
1 'polypeptide(L)'
;MIKRYLPINVLLLSIPFWLLAAWNYPGGTSWDASTDGFSFTANYVSALFQPLALNGLTNTARSFAFVAMLLYATSLSVMFWLISTSYPKSIASKTVQICGVGAMVYAFIAVTTPMHNLLTIISASFLAIAIVGLLVLLQRAAQYKQVLLGSFNLLLLAMLSATTKGNVFVELSPAIEWLLFLSGAVWVALVYIGVSSVKISIPK
;
A
#
# COMPACT_ATOMS: atom_id res chain seq x y z
N MET A 1 -1.11 25.72 -7.20
CA MET A 1 -2.10 24.84 -6.54
C MET A 1 -2.10 23.41 -7.09
N ILE A 2 -2.09 23.18 -8.41
CA ILE A 2 -2.10 21.84 -9.05
C ILE A 2 -0.94 20.91 -8.62
N LYS A 3 0.29 21.42 -8.46
CA LYS A 3 1.47 20.58 -8.11
C LYS A 3 1.37 19.91 -6.73
N ARG A 4 0.61 20.46 -5.78
CA ARG A 4 0.42 19.90 -4.43
C ARG A 4 -0.48 18.67 -4.44
N TYR A 5 -1.54 18.68 -5.23
CA TYR A 5 -2.48 17.56 -5.28
C TYR A 5 -2.04 16.48 -6.26
N LEU A 6 -0.93 16.67 -6.97
CA LEU A 6 -0.42 15.71 -7.96
C LEU A 6 -0.30 14.28 -7.42
N PRO A 7 0.39 13.99 -6.30
CA PRO A 7 0.47 12.60 -5.81
C PRO A 7 -0.91 12.05 -5.43
N ILE A 8 -1.80 12.86 -4.86
CA ILE A 8 -3.17 12.44 -4.51
C ILE A 8 -3.96 12.11 -5.78
N ASN A 9 -3.90 12.96 -6.81
CA ASN A 9 -4.59 12.72 -8.07
C ASN A 9 -4.06 11.46 -8.77
N VAL A 10 -2.75 11.19 -8.69
CA VAL A 10 -2.15 9.94 -9.20
C VAL A 10 -2.63 8.73 -8.41
N LEU A 11 -2.76 8.84 -7.08
CA LEU A 11 -3.33 7.78 -6.24
C LEU A 11 -4.79 7.51 -6.63
N LEU A 12 -5.60 8.55 -6.77
CA LEU A 12 -7.00 8.42 -7.18
C LEU A 12 -7.13 7.84 -8.59
N LEU A 13 -6.23 8.21 -9.50
CA LEU A 13 -6.16 7.65 -10.84
C LEU A 13 -5.85 6.14 -10.84
N SER A 14 -5.20 5.60 -9.80
CA SER A 14 -4.98 4.14 -9.70
C SER A 14 -6.26 3.34 -9.48
N ILE A 15 -7.28 3.93 -8.86
CA ILE A 15 -8.55 3.27 -8.48
C ILE A 15 -9.27 2.68 -9.70
N PRO A 16 -9.55 3.42 -10.79
CA PRO A 16 -10.21 2.84 -11.95
C PRO A 16 -9.42 1.67 -12.55
N PHE A 17 -8.09 1.68 -12.50
CA PHE A 17 -7.30 0.53 -12.97
C PHE A 17 -7.40 -0.69 -12.05
N TRP A 18 -7.49 -0.50 -10.73
CA TRP A 18 -7.80 -1.60 -9.81
C TRP A 18 -9.18 -2.21 -10.08
N LEU A 19 -10.18 -1.37 -10.33
CA LEU A 19 -11.54 -1.83 -10.65
C LEU A 19 -11.58 -2.54 -12.01
N LEU A 20 -10.90 -2.02 -13.03
CA LEU A 20 -10.77 -2.68 -14.33
C LEU A 20 -10.05 -4.02 -14.20
N ALA A 21 -9.00 -4.11 -13.38
CA ALA A 21 -8.32 -5.38 -13.11
C ALA A 21 -9.28 -6.39 -12.47
N ALA A 22 -9.99 -6.00 -11.41
CA ALA A 22 -10.96 -6.87 -10.74
C ALA A 22 -12.10 -7.31 -11.70
N TRP A 23 -12.62 -6.39 -12.51
CA TRP A 23 -13.66 -6.69 -13.51
C TRP A 23 -13.20 -7.67 -14.58
N ASN A 24 -11.93 -7.60 -14.99
CA ASN A 24 -11.35 -8.46 -16.03
C ASN A 24 -10.66 -9.70 -15.46
N TYR A 25 -10.81 -9.99 -14.16
CA TYR A 25 -10.24 -11.20 -13.56
C TYR A 25 -11.13 -12.41 -13.90
N PRO A 26 -10.58 -13.48 -14.50
CA PRO A 26 -11.38 -14.62 -14.95
C PRO A 26 -12.11 -15.37 -13.84
N GLY A 27 -11.47 -15.60 -12.69
CA GLY A 27 -12.06 -16.37 -11.60
C GLY A 27 -11.07 -17.21 -10.78
N GLY A 28 -11.63 -17.90 -9.80
CA GLY A 28 -10.97 -18.71 -8.81
C GLY A 28 -10.59 -17.91 -7.56
N THR A 29 -10.70 -18.53 -6.40
CA THR A 29 -10.21 -18.05 -5.11
C THR A 29 -9.19 -19.03 -4.55
N SER A 30 -8.50 -18.67 -3.45
CA SER A 30 -7.56 -19.58 -2.80
C SER A 30 -8.21 -20.86 -2.25
N TRP A 31 -9.54 -20.87 -2.12
CA TRP A 31 -10.32 -21.96 -1.51
C TRP A 31 -11.20 -22.68 -2.53
N ASP A 32 -11.57 -22.02 -3.64
CA ASP A 32 -12.44 -22.56 -4.66
C ASP A 32 -12.08 -22.01 -6.04
N ALA A 33 -11.49 -22.88 -6.87
CA ALA A 33 -11.09 -22.57 -8.23
C ALA A 33 -12.27 -22.46 -9.22
N SER A 34 -13.47 -22.92 -8.85
CA SER A 34 -14.66 -22.86 -9.71
C SER A 34 -15.42 -21.54 -9.66
N THR A 35 -15.03 -20.64 -8.75
CA THR A 35 -15.65 -19.32 -8.61
C THR A 35 -15.38 -18.43 -9.83
N ASP A 36 -16.40 -17.68 -10.25
CA ASP A 36 -16.28 -16.72 -11.34
C ASP A 36 -15.90 -15.33 -10.82
N GLY A 37 -15.02 -14.63 -11.55
CA GLY A 37 -14.67 -13.24 -11.26
C GLY A 37 -13.77 -13.02 -10.03
N PHE A 38 -13.57 -11.75 -9.67
CA PHE A 38 -12.76 -11.34 -8.52
C PHE A 38 -13.59 -11.05 -7.28
N SER A 39 -13.11 -11.50 -6.11
CA SER A 39 -13.66 -11.18 -4.81
C SER A 39 -12.64 -10.45 -3.93
N PHE A 40 -12.94 -9.22 -3.51
CA PHE A 40 -12.07 -8.43 -2.61
C PHE A 40 -11.92 -9.03 -1.21
N THR A 41 -12.75 -10.01 -0.83
CA THR A 41 -12.66 -10.68 0.47
C THR A 41 -12.02 -12.06 0.39
N ALA A 42 -11.94 -12.65 -0.81
CA ALA A 42 -11.44 -14.02 -1.02
C ALA A 42 -10.23 -14.11 -1.96
N ASN A 43 -9.86 -13.03 -2.66
CA ASN A 43 -8.69 -12.95 -3.51
C ASN A 43 -7.66 -11.96 -2.99
N TYR A 44 -6.43 -12.43 -2.87
CA TYR A 44 -5.28 -11.56 -2.62
C TYR A 44 -5.07 -10.58 -3.79
N VAL A 45 -4.51 -9.42 -3.47
CA VAL A 45 -4.10 -8.43 -4.47
C VAL A 45 -3.15 -9.08 -5.50
N SER A 46 -2.25 -9.94 -5.03
CA SER A 46 -1.27 -10.67 -5.86
C SER A 46 -1.89 -11.57 -6.93
N ALA A 47 -3.14 -12.03 -6.75
CA ALA A 47 -3.84 -12.86 -7.72
C ALA A 47 -4.04 -12.14 -9.06
N LEU A 48 -4.22 -10.81 -9.03
CA LEU A 48 -4.40 -9.99 -10.22
C LEU A 48 -3.15 -9.94 -11.12
N PHE A 49 -1.98 -10.30 -10.61
CA PHE A 49 -0.70 -10.19 -11.31
C PHE A 49 -0.20 -11.51 -11.90
N GLN A 50 -0.83 -12.63 -11.54
CA GLN A 50 -0.44 -13.95 -11.99
C GLN A 50 -0.69 -14.13 -13.51
N PRO A 51 0.14 -14.91 -14.24
CA PRO A 51 -0.09 -15.18 -15.66
C PRO A 51 -1.41 -15.91 -15.93
N LEU A 52 -1.77 -16.83 -15.04
CA LEU A 52 -3.04 -17.54 -15.03
C LEU A 52 -3.83 -17.12 -13.78
N ALA A 53 -5.15 -17.02 -13.92
CA ALA A 53 -6.05 -16.87 -12.79
C ALA A 53 -6.11 -18.18 -11.99
N LEU A 54 -6.70 -18.13 -10.79
CA LEU A 54 -6.73 -19.31 -9.91
C LEU A 54 -7.62 -20.44 -10.46
N ASN A 55 -8.53 -20.13 -11.38
CA ASN A 55 -9.31 -21.11 -12.15
C ASN A 55 -8.55 -21.71 -13.35
N GLY A 56 -7.28 -21.33 -13.58
CA GLY A 56 -6.43 -21.84 -14.65
C GLY A 56 -6.56 -21.11 -16.00
N LEU A 57 -7.49 -20.17 -16.15
CA LEU A 57 -7.63 -19.38 -17.38
C LEU A 57 -6.53 -18.31 -17.49
N THR A 58 -6.25 -17.87 -18.72
CA THR A 58 -5.33 -16.74 -18.95
C THR A 58 -5.84 -15.49 -18.23
N ASN A 59 -4.97 -14.86 -17.44
CA ASN A 59 -5.37 -13.72 -16.62
C ASN A 59 -5.37 -12.41 -17.41
N THR A 60 -6.56 -12.01 -17.88
CA THR A 60 -6.79 -10.75 -18.60
C THR A 60 -6.72 -9.49 -17.72
N ALA A 61 -6.74 -9.62 -16.38
CA ALA A 61 -6.65 -8.49 -15.45
C ALA A 61 -5.24 -7.87 -15.37
N ARG A 62 -4.21 -8.63 -15.77
CA ARG A 62 -2.81 -8.40 -15.42
C ARG A 62 -2.28 -7.04 -15.87
N SER A 63 -2.62 -6.60 -17.08
CA SER A 63 -2.17 -5.31 -17.63
C SER A 63 -2.72 -4.13 -16.82
N PHE A 64 -4.02 -4.16 -16.48
CA PHE A 64 -4.66 -3.15 -15.64
C PHE A 64 -4.06 -3.14 -14.23
N ALA A 65 -3.81 -4.31 -13.65
CA ALA A 65 -3.23 -4.45 -12.31
C ALA A 65 -1.83 -3.82 -12.24
N PHE A 66 -0.99 -4.01 -13.26
CA PHE A 66 0.34 -3.39 -13.33
C PHE A 66 0.28 -1.87 -13.36
N VAL A 67 -0.61 -1.30 -14.17
CA VAL A 67 -0.79 0.16 -14.23
C VAL A 67 -1.30 0.68 -12.88
N ALA A 68 -2.27 0.01 -12.27
CA ALA A 68 -2.80 0.36 -10.96
C ALA A 68 -1.70 0.41 -9.89
N MET A 69 -0.90 -0.67 -9.80
CA MET A 69 0.17 -0.77 -8.82
C MET A 69 1.30 0.22 -9.06
N LEU A 70 1.65 0.49 -10.32
CA LEU A 70 2.66 1.50 -10.65
C LEU A 70 2.23 2.89 -10.18
N LEU A 71 0.98 3.29 -10.47
CA LEU A 71 0.44 4.59 -10.05
C LEU A 71 0.37 4.68 -8.51
N TYR A 72 -0.14 3.63 -7.86
CA TYR A 72 -0.25 3.52 -6.42
C TYR A 72 1.12 3.64 -5.72
N ALA A 73 2.09 2.80 -6.10
CA ALA A 73 3.41 2.77 -5.52
C ALA A 73 4.18 4.08 -5.78
N THR A 74 4.07 4.63 -6.99
CA THR A 74 4.71 5.92 -7.35
C THR A 74 4.15 7.05 -6.49
N SER A 75 2.84 7.13 -6.35
CA SER A 75 2.18 8.15 -5.55
C SER A 75 2.62 8.10 -4.08
N LEU A 76 2.53 6.93 -3.45
CA LEU A 76 2.91 6.77 -2.05
C LEU A 76 4.40 6.99 -1.83
N SER A 77 5.26 6.58 -2.76
CA SER A 77 6.71 6.90 -2.71
C SER A 77 6.95 8.40 -2.64
N VAL A 78 6.29 9.16 -3.52
CA VAL A 78 6.39 10.62 -3.54
C VAL A 78 5.83 11.22 -2.25
N MET A 79 4.72 10.70 -1.73
CA MET A 79 4.16 11.18 -0.44
C MET A 79 5.11 10.91 0.73
N PHE A 80 5.68 9.71 0.86
CA PHE A 80 6.67 9.41 1.91
C PHE A 80 7.88 10.34 1.84
N TRP A 81 8.37 10.61 0.63
CA TRP A 81 9.47 11.56 0.41
C TRP A 81 9.10 13.01 0.77
N LEU A 82 7.91 13.47 0.41
CA LEU A 82 7.45 14.83 0.73
C LEU A 82 7.12 14.99 2.22
N ILE A 83 6.58 13.95 2.86
CA ILE A 83 6.35 13.92 4.30
C ILE A 83 7.68 14.03 5.04
N SER A 84 8.67 13.20 4.71
CA SER A 84 9.97 13.22 5.41
C SER A 84 10.67 14.57 5.32
N THR A 85 10.64 15.21 4.15
CA THR A 85 11.23 16.54 3.91
C THR A 85 10.41 17.70 4.48
N SER A 86 9.24 17.43 5.07
CA SER A 86 8.43 18.42 5.76
C SER A 86 8.67 18.46 7.27
N TYR A 87 9.34 17.45 7.82
CA TYR A 87 9.79 17.44 9.20
C TYR A 87 11.27 17.86 9.32
N PRO A 88 11.70 18.32 10.51
CA PRO A 88 13.12 18.56 10.78
C PRO A 88 13.97 17.31 10.52
N LYS A 89 15.18 17.53 10.00
CA LYS A 89 16.15 16.45 9.73
C LYS A 89 16.39 15.66 11.02
N SER A 90 16.08 14.37 10.96
CA SER A 90 16.20 13.44 12.08
C SER A 90 16.31 12.02 11.53
N ILE A 91 16.74 11.08 12.38
CA ILE A 91 16.77 9.65 12.04
C ILE A 91 15.38 9.21 11.57
N ALA A 92 14.33 9.57 12.32
CA ALA A 92 12.95 9.22 11.97
C ALA A 92 12.52 9.77 10.59
N SER A 93 12.82 11.03 10.26
CA SER A 93 12.55 11.59 8.93
C SER A 93 13.30 10.82 7.83
N LYS A 94 14.58 10.50 8.04
CA LYS A 94 15.37 9.73 7.07
C LYS A 94 14.85 8.30 6.91
N THR A 95 14.45 7.66 8.00
CA THR A 95 13.81 6.33 8.02
C THR A 95 12.53 6.33 7.21
N VAL A 96 11.63 7.31 7.41
CA VAL A 96 10.40 7.43 6.60
C VAL A 96 10.73 7.60 5.12
N GLN A 97 11.75 8.39 4.79
CA GLN A 97 12.17 8.59 3.40
C GLN A 97 12.65 7.29 2.75
N ILE A 98 13.64 6.61 3.36
CA ILE A 98 14.26 5.44 2.77
C ILE A 98 13.31 4.25 2.81
N CYS A 99 12.76 3.96 3.99
CA CYS A 99 11.95 2.77 4.19
C CYS A 99 10.57 2.91 3.55
N GLY A 100 9.96 4.09 3.56
CA GLY A 100 8.66 4.32 2.92
C GLY A 100 8.74 4.22 1.40
N VAL A 101 9.73 4.86 0.78
CA VAL A 101 9.98 4.72 -0.67
C VAL A 101 10.38 3.29 -1.02
N GLY A 102 11.30 2.70 -0.24
CA GLY A 102 11.76 1.33 -0.47
C GLY A 102 10.62 0.31 -0.38
N ALA A 103 9.69 0.46 0.57
CA ALA A 103 8.50 -0.40 0.66
C ALA A 103 7.70 -0.39 -0.64
N MET A 104 7.43 0.79 -1.21
CA MET A 104 6.66 0.91 -2.44
C MET A 104 7.40 0.36 -3.66
N VAL A 105 8.71 0.60 -3.74
CA VAL A 105 9.55 0.02 -4.80
C VAL A 105 9.54 -1.51 -4.73
N TYR A 106 9.80 -2.09 -3.55
CA TYR A 106 9.80 -3.54 -3.40
C TYR A 106 8.41 -4.15 -3.60
N ALA A 107 7.33 -3.47 -3.20
CA ALA A 107 5.97 -3.92 -3.48
C ALA A 107 5.69 -4.01 -4.98
N PHE A 108 6.13 -3.02 -5.76
CA PHE A 108 5.97 -3.04 -7.23
C PHE A 108 6.84 -4.13 -7.89
N ILE A 109 8.08 -4.32 -7.44
CA ILE A 109 8.95 -5.38 -7.97
C ILE A 109 8.39 -6.78 -7.59
N ALA A 110 7.78 -6.90 -6.41
CA ALA A 110 7.19 -8.15 -5.94
C ALA A 110 6.09 -8.67 -6.87
N VAL A 111 5.33 -7.79 -7.54
CA VAL A 111 4.27 -8.21 -8.45
C VAL A 111 4.73 -8.41 -9.90
N THR A 112 5.94 -7.96 -10.24
CA THR A 112 6.51 -8.06 -11.60
C THR A 112 7.48 -9.23 -11.76
N THR A 113 7.90 -9.89 -10.68
CA THR A 113 8.94 -10.91 -10.69
C THR A 113 8.49 -12.24 -10.08
N PRO A 114 9.14 -13.37 -10.43
CA PRO A 114 8.88 -14.67 -9.79
C PRO A 114 9.25 -14.70 -8.30
N MET A 115 10.07 -13.76 -7.82
CA MET A 115 10.54 -13.67 -6.44
C MET A 115 9.51 -13.04 -5.49
N HIS A 116 8.22 -13.11 -5.84
CA HIS A 116 7.10 -12.48 -5.15
C HIS A 116 7.14 -12.68 -3.62
N ASN A 117 7.32 -13.93 -3.16
CA ASN A 117 7.30 -14.25 -1.74
C ASN A 117 8.43 -13.59 -0.94
N LEU A 118 9.62 -13.47 -1.52
CA LEU A 118 10.76 -12.83 -0.84
C LEU A 118 10.58 -11.31 -0.83
N LEU A 119 10.18 -10.73 -1.97
CA LEU A 119 10.05 -9.29 -2.11
C LEU A 119 8.87 -8.72 -1.31
N THR A 120 7.78 -9.49 -1.13
CA THR A 120 6.69 -9.11 -0.22
C THR A 120 7.15 -9.02 1.24
N ILE A 121 8.01 -9.95 1.70
CA ILE A 121 8.60 -9.89 3.05
C ILE A 121 9.51 -8.67 3.21
N ILE A 122 10.37 -8.40 2.21
CA ILE A 122 11.25 -7.23 2.22
C ILE A 122 10.41 -5.94 2.24
N SER A 123 9.41 -5.83 1.36
CA SER A 123 8.48 -4.71 1.30
C SER A 123 7.75 -4.48 2.62
N ALA A 124 7.19 -5.54 3.22
CA ALA A 124 6.50 -5.47 4.51
C ALA A 124 7.42 -4.99 5.64
N SER A 125 8.67 -5.47 5.66
CA SER A 125 9.67 -5.05 6.66
C SER A 125 10.00 -3.57 6.53
N PHE A 126 10.21 -3.10 5.29
CA PHE A 126 10.41 -1.68 5.00
C PHE A 126 9.20 -0.84 5.40
N LEU A 127 7.99 -1.32 5.12
CA LEU A 127 6.76 -0.62 5.48
C LEU A 127 6.60 -0.52 7.01
N ALA A 128 6.85 -1.59 7.75
CA ALA A 128 6.79 -1.58 9.21
C ALA A 128 7.74 -0.54 9.81
N ILE A 129 9.00 -0.52 9.35
CA ILE A 129 10.01 0.45 9.79
C ILE A 129 9.59 1.88 9.42
N ALA A 130 9.03 2.09 8.22
CA ALA A 130 8.52 3.39 7.78
C ALA A 130 7.35 3.87 8.64
N ILE A 131 6.41 2.98 8.98
CA ILE A 131 5.27 3.29 9.87
C ILE A 131 5.80 3.72 11.24
N VAL A 132 6.71 2.97 11.85
CA VAL A 132 7.31 3.32 13.14
C VAL A 132 8.02 4.68 13.08
N GLY A 133 8.82 4.92 12.04
CA GLY A 133 9.45 6.23 11.83
C GLY A 133 8.44 7.36 11.74
N LEU A 134 7.32 7.15 11.03
CA LEU A 134 6.28 8.16 10.86
C LEU A 134 5.49 8.39 12.16
N LEU A 135 5.20 7.33 12.92
CA LEU A 135 4.59 7.43 14.25
C LEU A 135 5.45 8.29 15.20
N VAL A 136 6.77 8.12 15.19
CA VAL A 136 7.69 8.95 15.99
C VAL A 136 7.59 10.43 15.59
N LEU A 137 7.55 10.74 14.30
CA LEU A 137 7.39 12.12 13.81
C LEU A 137 6.03 12.73 14.21
N LEU A 138 4.96 11.95 14.05
CA LEU A 138 3.60 12.38 14.37
C LEU A 138 3.40 12.59 15.88
N GLN A 139 3.98 11.72 16.72
CA GLN A 139 3.94 11.86 18.17
C GLN A 139 4.66 13.13 18.62
N ARG A 140 5.84 13.43 18.05
CA ARG A 140 6.58 14.67 18.34
C ARG A 140 5.84 15.93 17.91
N ALA A 141 4.99 15.83 16.88
CA ALA A 141 4.14 16.90 16.40
C ALA A 141 2.73 16.93 17.04
N ALA A 142 2.51 16.14 18.11
CA ALA A 142 1.24 16.01 18.82
C ALA A 142 0.03 15.68 17.91
N GLN A 143 0.25 14.98 16.79
CA GLN A 143 -0.80 14.60 15.83
C GLN A 143 -1.46 13.27 16.23
N TYR A 144 -2.05 13.20 17.43
CA TYR A 144 -2.49 11.93 18.03
C TYR A 144 -3.51 11.14 17.21
N LYS A 145 -4.41 11.82 16.48
CA LYS A 145 -5.35 11.14 15.56
C LYS A 145 -4.63 10.35 14.47
N GLN A 146 -3.54 10.91 13.93
CA GLN A 146 -2.72 10.25 12.92
C GLN A 146 -1.83 9.16 13.54
N VAL A 147 -1.42 9.32 14.80
CA VAL A 147 -0.74 8.25 15.54
C VAL A 147 -1.65 7.04 15.70
N LEU A 148 -2.90 7.24 16.11
CA LEU A 148 -3.88 6.15 16.26
C LEU A 148 -4.10 5.40 14.94
N LEU A 149 -4.33 6.13 13.85
CA LEU A 149 -4.55 5.52 12.53
C LEU A 149 -3.28 4.80 12.00
N GLY A 150 -2.08 5.33 12.28
CA GLY A 150 -0.83 4.66 11.95
C GLY A 150 -0.60 3.38 12.76
N SER A 151 -0.90 3.41 14.06
CA SER A 151 -0.83 2.22 14.93
C SER A 151 -1.80 1.14 14.48
N PHE A 152 -3.00 1.54 14.03
CA PHE A 152 -3.97 0.62 13.42
C PHE A 152 -3.39 -0.05 12.16
N ASN A 153 -2.75 0.71 11.26
CA ASN A 153 -2.08 0.14 10.08
C ASN A 153 -0.92 -0.80 10.45
N LEU A 154 -0.15 -0.48 11.48
CA LEU A 154 0.91 -1.36 11.98
C LEU A 154 0.33 -2.68 12.51
N LEU A 155 -0.81 -2.61 13.22
CA LEU A 155 -1.53 -3.78 13.70
C LEU A 155 -2.06 -4.63 12.54
N LEU A 156 -2.66 -4.02 11.52
CA LEU A 156 -3.10 -4.71 10.31
C LEU A 156 -1.95 -5.42 9.59
N LEU A 157 -0.79 -4.78 9.48
CA LEU A 157 0.40 -5.40 8.90
C LEU A 157 0.90 -6.60 9.72
N ALA A 158 0.87 -6.49 11.05
CA ALA A 158 1.21 -7.60 11.95
C ALA A 158 0.20 -8.76 11.83
N MET A 159 -1.09 -8.45 11.80
CA MET A 159 -2.17 -9.43 11.58
C MET A 159 -1.99 -10.14 10.23
N LEU A 160 -1.80 -9.39 9.14
CA LEU A 160 -1.57 -9.97 7.82
C LEU A 160 -0.35 -10.90 7.80
N SER A 161 0.72 -10.51 8.48
CA SER A 161 1.91 -11.35 8.62
C SER A 161 1.62 -12.64 9.39
N ALA A 162 0.85 -12.55 10.48
CA ALA A 162 0.43 -13.70 11.28
C ALA A 162 -0.51 -14.64 10.49
N THR A 163 -1.43 -14.10 9.69
CA THR A 163 -2.37 -14.94 8.93
C THR A 163 -1.71 -15.62 7.73
N THR A 164 -0.82 -14.93 7.02
CA THR A 164 -0.16 -15.46 5.81
C THR A 164 1.07 -16.32 6.10
N LYS A 165 1.80 -16.09 7.20
CA LYS A 165 3.02 -16.84 7.54
C LYS A 165 2.87 -17.71 8.78
N GLY A 166 2.02 -17.31 9.73
CA GLY A 166 1.71 -18.08 10.92
C GLY A 166 0.58 -19.11 10.74
N ASN A 167 -0.08 -19.12 9.57
CA ASN A 167 -1.23 -19.98 9.26
C ASN A 167 -2.42 -19.82 10.23
N VAL A 168 -2.61 -18.62 10.79
CA VAL A 168 -3.70 -18.30 11.73
C VAL A 168 -4.83 -17.62 10.96
N PHE A 169 -6.05 -18.16 10.96
CA PHE A 169 -7.20 -17.56 10.24
C PHE A 169 -6.89 -17.16 8.77
N VAL A 170 -6.30 -18.09 8.02
CA VAL A 170 -5.79 -17.84 6.65
C VAL A 170 -6.86 -17.25 5.72
N GLU A 171 -8.13 -17.65 5.91
CA GLU A 171 -9.30 -17.17 5.16
C GLU A 171 -9.50 -15.64 5.24
N LEU A 172 -9.09 -15.01 6.34
CA LEU A 172 -9.22 -13.55 6.52
C LEU A 172 -8.10 -12.75 5.83
N SER A 173 -7.00 -13.42 5.45
CA SER A 173 -5.82 -12.74 4.94
C SER A 173 -6.08 -11.84 3.72
N PRO A 174 -6.88 -12.25 2.70
CA PRO A 174 -7.16 -11.37 1.57
C PRO A 174 -7.89 -10.09 1.98
N ALA A 175 -8.88 -10.20 2.86
CA ALA A 175 -9.63 -9.06 3.36
C ALA A 175 -8.73 -8.11 4.18
N ILE A 176 -7.85 -8.67 5.03
CA ILE A 176 -6.88 -7.88 5.80
C ILE A 176 -5.88 -7.17 4.87
N GLU A 177 -5.42 -7.83 3.80
CA GLU A 177 -4.52 -7.23 2.80
C GLU A 177 -5.15 -6.02 2.12
N TRP A 178 -6.37 -6.15 1.61
CA TRP A 178 -7.10 -5.04 0.99
C TRP A 178 -7.38 -3.91 1.98
N LEU A 179 -7.78 -4.25 3.21
CA LEU A 179 -8.00 -3.27 4.25
C LEU A 179 -6.71 -2.49 4.56
N LEU A 180 -5.56 -3.18 4.68
CA LEU A 180 -4.26 -2.55 4.89
C LEU A 180 -3.87 -1.63 3.73
N PHE A 181 -4.07 -2.07 2.48
CA PHE A 181 -3.79 -1.24 1.30
C PHE A 181 -4.61 0.06 1.32
N LEU A 182 -5.92 -0.05 1.52
CA LEU A 182 -6.82 1.10 1.52
C LEU A 182 -6.57 2.03 2.71
N SER A 183 -6.55 1.47 3.93
CA SER A 183 -6.30 2.20 5.17
C SER A 183 -4.93 2.88 5.17
N GLY A 184 -3.89 2.17 4.71
CA GLY A 184 -2.53 2.68 4.66
C GLY A 184 -2.39 3.84 3.68
N ALA A 185 -2.95 3.70 2.48
CA ALA A 185 -2.95 4.76 1.48
C ALA A 185 -3.70 6.01 1.95
N VAL A 186 -4.89 5.84 2.54
CA VAL A 186 -5.67 6.94 3.13
C VAL A 186 -4.89 7.63 4.24
N TRP A 187 -4.28 6.87 5.16
CA TRP A 187 -3.49 7.43 6.24
C TRP A 187 -2.31 8.27 5.74
N VAL A 188 -1.50 7.72 4.83
CA VAL A 188 -0.36 8.45 4.25
C VAL A 188 -0.84 9.70 3.51
N ALA A 189 -1.94 9.63 2.76
CA ALA A 189 -2.51 10.79 2.07
C ALA A 189 -2.99 11.87 3.06
N LEU A 190 -3.64 11.49 4.17
CA LEU A 190 -4.08 12.43 5.21
C LEU A 190 -2.90 13.12 5.89
N VAL A 191 -1.85 12.36 6.24
CA VAL A 191 -0.61 12.91 6.80
C VAL A 191 0.03 13.89 5.80
N TYR A 192 0.12 13.50 4.52
CA TYR A 192 0.64 14.33 3.45
C TYR A 192 -0.13 15.66 3.29
N ILE A 193 -1.46 15.60 3.31
CA ILE A 193 -2.32 16.80 3.23
C ILE A 193 -2.03 17.72 4.42
N GLY A 194 -1.98 17.16 5.65
CA GLY A 194 -1.74 17.90 6.89
C GLY A 194 -0.41 18.65 6.90
N VAL A 195 0.70 17.98 6.54
CA VAL A 195 2.01 18.64 6.48
C VAL A 195 2.10 19.69 5.37
N SER A 196 1.40 19.46 4.26
CA SER A 196 1.39 20.38 3.12
C SER A 196 0.57 21.64 3.38
N SER A 197 -0.39 21.63 4.31
CA SER A 197 -1.14 22.84 4.72
C SER A 197 -0.29 23.77 5.56
N VAL A 198 0.56 23.23 6.45
CA VAL A 198 1.39 24.02 7.36
C VAL A 198 2.48 24.81 6.63
N LYS A 199 3.05 24.28 5.54
CA LYS A 199 4.07 24.99 4.73
C LYS A 199 3.55 26.25 4.02
N ILE A 200 2.23 26.48 3.96
CA ILE A 200 1.62 27.64 3.28
C ILE A 200 1.40 28.80 4.26
N SER A 201 1.28 28.54 5.56
CA SER A 201 1.03 29.59 6.56
C SER A 201 2.28 30.35 7.00
N ILE A 202 3.47 29.92 6.57
CA ILE A 202 4.73 30.62 6.84
C ILE A 202 5.14 31.31 5.53
N PRO A 203 4.90 32.62 5.37
CA PRO A 203 5.50 33.35 4.25
C PRO A 203 7.02 33.24 4.35
N LYS A 204 7.66 32.95 3.22
CA LYS A 204 9.13 32.98 3.10
C LYS A 204 9.66 34.38 3.34
#